data_AF-A0ABD7PDL0-F1
#
_entry.id   AF-A0ABD7PDL0-F1
#
_cell.length_a   1.000
_cell.length_b   1.000
_cell.length_c   1.000
_cell.angle_alpha   90.00
_cell.angle_beta   90.00
_cell.angle_gamma   90.00
#
_symmetry.space_group_name_H-M   'P 1'
#
loop_
_entity.id
_entity.type
_entity.pdbx_description
1 polymer ?
#
loop_
_entity_poly.entity_id
_entity_poly.type
_entity_poly.pdbx_seq_one_letter_code
_entity_poly.pdbx_strand_id
1 'polypeptide(L)'
;MNIKEIGNVFHCDCGFSWHRGKNGNHNCADGLREKVRQLAAENVALKSAITDHSHSVHFCEVCGKDDPCSTDDVCYALKNIPATDRIVAGIKADAITASLDACSDYLETDCVMDRLDISYEEAETRTSGAIEFHDAMVDFANQVREGADK
;
A
#
# COMPACT_ATOMS: atom_id res chain seq x y z
N MET A 1 -10.27 -12.76 6.98
CA MET A 1 -10.00 -13.05 5.56
C MET A 1 -10.88 -12.11 4.77
N ASN A 2 -10.31 -11.03 4.27
CA ASN A 2 -11.02 -10.11 3.40
C ASN A 2 -10.69 -10.47 1.95
N ILE A 3 -11.72 -10.74 1.17
CA ILE A 3 -11.64 -10.98 -0.26
C ILE A 3 -12.37 -9.82 -0.92
N LYS A 4 -11.65 -9.06 -1.75
CA LYS A 4 -12.24 -8.03 -2.60
C LYS A 4 -12.35 -8.56 -4.00
N GLU A 5 -13.49 -8.38 -4.63
CA GLU A 5 -13.65 -8.65 -6.05
C GLU A 5 -13.42 -7.36 -6.84
N ILE A 6 -12.53 -7.42 -7.83
CA ILE A 6 -12.24 -6.33 -8.76
C ILE A 6 -12.43 -6.90 -10.17
N GLY A 7 -13.50 -6.46 -10.85
CA GLY A 7 -13.89 -7.02 -12.14
C GLY A 7 -14.22 -8.52 -12.05
N ASN A 8 -13.37 -9.36 -12.66
CA ASN A 8 -13.51 -10.83 -12.64
C ASN A 8 -12.40 -11.51 -11.82
N VAL A 9 -11.71 -10.78 -10.95
CA VAL A 9 -10.61 -11.29 -10.11
C VAL A 9 -10.94 -11.07 -8.64
N PHE A 10 -10.83 -12.12 -7.85
CA PHE A 10 -10.89 -12.08 -6.39
C PHE A 10 -9.49 -11.90 -5.83
N HIS A 11 -9.30 -10.91 -4.97
CA HIS A 11 -8.04 -10.60 -4.29
C HIS A 11 -8.18 -10.86 -2.80
N CYS A 12 -7.40 -11.79 -2.27
CA CYS A 12 -7.29 -12.00 -0.83
C CYS A 12 -6.22 -11.09 -0.23
N ASP A 13 -6.48 -10.55 0.96
CA ASP A 13 -5.52 -9.81 1.79
C ASP A 13 -4.17 -10.52 2.02
N CYS A 14 -4.12 -11.85 1.89
CA CYS A 14 -2.88 -12.62 1.95
C CYS A 14 -1.97 -12.45 0.72
N GLY A 15 -2.46 -11.84 -0.38
CA GLY A 15 -1.74 -11.63 -1.63
C GLY A 15 -2.07 -12.62 -2.74
N PHE A 16 -2.89 -13.65 -2.47
CA PHE A 16 -3.37 -14.58 -3.48
C PHE A 16 -4.58 -14.02 -4.23
N SER A 17 -4.64 -14.23 -5.54
CA SER A 17 -5.78 -13.85 -6.37
C SER A 17 -6.21 -14.97 -7.33
N TRP A 18 -7.50 -14.99 -7.69
CA TRP A 18 -8.05 -15.97 -8.63
C TRP A 18 -9.20 -15.38 -9.45
N HIS A 19 -9.41 -15.91 -10.66
CA HIS A 19 -10.50 -15.48 -11.51
C HIS A 19 -11.85 -16.11 -11.14
N ARG A 20 -12.94 -15.39 -11.41
CA ARG A 20 -14.30 -15.89 -11.32
C ARG A 20 -14.48 -17.17 -12.14
N GLY A 21 -15.10 -18.17 -11.53
CA GLY A 21 -15.25 -19.52 -12.09
C GLY A 21 -14.01 -20.42 -11.99
N LYS A 22 -12.87 -19.91 -11.48
CA LYS A 22 -11.70 -20.74 -11.11
C LYS A 22 -11.69 -20.98 -9.59
N ASN A 23 -11.11 -22.10 -9.17
CA ASN A 23 -10.96 -22.41 -7.75
C ASN A 23 -9.83 -21.57 -7.13
N GLY A 24 -10.20 -20.79 -6.12
CA GLY A 24 -9.26 -19.96 -5.35
C GLY A 24 -8.69 -20.61 -4.12
N ASN A 25 -8.56 -21.95 -4.09
CA ASN A 25 -8.13 -22.65 -2.88
C ASN A 25 -6.69 -22.27 -2.53
N HIS A 26 -6.53 -21.53 -1.45
CA HIS A 26 -5.24 -21.13 -0.89
C HIS A 26 -5.38 -21.02 0.63
N ASN A 27 -4.27 -21.18 1.35
CA ASN A 27 -4.24 -20.95 2.78
C ASN A 27 -3.68 -19.55 3.04
N CYS A 28 -4.50 -18.66 3.63
CA CYS A 28 -4.05 -17.29 3.95
C CYS A 28 -2.80 -17.28 4.85
N ALA A 29 -2.61 -18.32 5.67
CA ALA A 29 -1.41 -18.47 6.49
C ALA A 29 -0.14 -18.59 5.64
N ASP A 30 -0.21 -19.20 4.45
CA ASP A 30 0.95 -19.34 3.57
C ASP A 30 1.32 -18.00 2.93
N GLY A 31 0.33 -17.21 2.50
CA GLY A 31 0.56 -15.85 2.02
C GLY A 31 1.16 -14.93 3.09
N LEU A 32 0.70 -15.05 4.34
CA LEU A 32 1.30 -14.32 5.46
C LEU A 32 2.73 -14.77 5.74
N ARG A 33 3.00 -16.08 5.75
CA ARG A 33 4.36 -16.62 5.93
C ARG A 33 5.32 -16.12 4.86
N GLU A 34 4.87 -16.02 3.61
CA GLU A 34 5.68 -15.51 2.51
C GLU A 34 6.00 -14.01 2.70
N LYS A 35 5.02 -13.19 3.08
CA LYS A 35 5.28 -11.77 3.41
C LYS A 35 6.27 -11.62 4.56
N VAL A 36 6.14 -12.42 5.62
CA VAL A 36 7.09 -12.45 6.74
C VAL A 36 8.48 -12.87 6.29
N ARG A 37 8.58 -13.85 5.39
CA ARG A 37 9.85 -14.31 4.82
C ARG A 37 10.54 -13.21 4.01
N GLN A 38 9.79 -12.47 3.19
CA GLN A 38 10.31 -11.35 2.40
C GLN A 38 10.84 -10.23 3.31
N LEU A 39 10.08 -9.84 4.33
CA LEU A 39 10.54 -8.86 5.31
C LEU A 39 11.76 -9.34 6.11
N ALA A 40 11.82 -10.63 6.45
CA ALA A 40 12.98 -11.20 7.13
C ALA A 40 14.22 -11.14 6.23
N ALA A 41 14.07 -11.40 4.93
CA ALA A 41 15.16 -11.31 3.96
C ALA A 41 15.68 -9.85 3.83
N GLU A 42 14.78 -8.87 3.72
CA GLU A 42 15.14 -7.44 3.71
C GLU A 42 15.87 -7.03 5.00
N ASN A 43 15.36 -7.46 6.17
CA ASN A 43 16.00 -7.17 7.45
C ASN A 43 17.41 -7.77 7.56
N VAL A 44 17.64 -8.96 7.01
CA VAL A 44 18.99 -9.57 6.97
C VAL A 44 19.91 -8.76 6.05
N ALA A 45 19.45 -8.37 4.87
CA ALA A 45 20.22 -7.55 3.94
C ALA A 45 20.59 -6.18 4.55
N LEU A 46 19.63 -5.49 5.17
CA LEU A 46 19.87 -4.23 5.88
C LEU A 46 20.87 -4.39 7.03
N LYS A 47 20.74 -5.46 7.83
CA LYS A 47 21.70 -5.74 8.91
C LYS A 47 23.12 -5.99 8.39
N SER A 48 23.26 -6.69 7.25
CA SER A 48 24.56 -6.90 6.61
C SER A 48 25.17 -5.57 6.19
N ALA A 49 24.41 -4.75 5.45
CA ALA A 49 24.88 -3.44 5.00
C ALA A 49 25.28 -2.53 6.17
N ILE A 50 24.50 -2.51 7.26
CA ILE A 50 24.86 -1.75 8.47
C ILE A 50 26.16 -2.28 9.10
N THR A 51 26.35 -3.60 9.12
CA THR A 51 27.56 -4.22 9.71
C THR A 51 28.79 -3.87 8.87
N ASP A 52 28.70 -4.00 7.56
CA ASP A 52 29.77 -3.68 6.62
C ASP A 52 30.11 -2.18 6.65
N HIS A 53 29.09 -1.31 6.67
CA HIS A 53 29.26 0.13 6.89
C HIS A 53 29.92 0.46 8.24
N SER A 54 29.56 -0.24 9.33
CA SER A 54 30.17 -0.03 10.64
C SER A 54 31.67 -0.35 10.67
N HIS A 55 32.14 -1.18 9.74
CA HIS A 55 33.56 -1.47 9.55
C HIS A 55 34.23 -0.50 8.56
N SER A 56 33.47 0.33 7.83
CA SER A 56 33.93 1.26 6.79
C SER A 56 34.28 2.66 7.30
N VAL A 57 34.79 2.79 8.53
CA VAL A 57 35.44 4.02 9.02
C VAL A 57 36.86 4.14 8.44
N HIS A 58 36.96 4.24 7.11
CA HIS A 58 38.20 4.63 6.44
C HIS A 58 38.24 6.16 6.34
N PHE A 59 38.91 6.80 7.28
CA PHE A 59 39.33 8.19 7.12
C PHE A 59 40.48 8.24 6.11
N CYS A 60 40.44 9.17 5.15
CA CYS A 60 41.59 9.42 4.30
C CYS A 60 42.76 9.93 5.16
N GLU A 61 43.85 9.17 5.27
CA GLU A 61 45.04 9.50 6.09
C GLU A 61 45.68 10.85 5.70
N VAL A 62 45.40 11.36 4.50
CA VAL A 62 45.94 12.62 3.98
C VAL A 62 45.10 13.84 4.37
N CYS A 63 43.77 13.71 4.51
CA CYS A 63 42.89 14.87 4.69
C CYS A 63 41.88 14.77 5.83
N GLY A 64 41.77 13.61 6.51
CA GLY A 64 40.93 13.42 7.70
C GLY A 64 39.42 13.55 7.46
N LYS A 65 38.98 13.54 6.19
CA LYS A 65 37.57 13.48 5.82
C LYS A 65 37.16 12.03 5.61
N ASP A 66 35.90 11.73 5.89
CA ASP A 66 35.27 10.48 5.46
C ASP A 66 35.50 10.33 3.96
N ASP A 67 36.16 9.24 3.58
CA ASP A 67 36.33 8.88 2.18
C ASP A 67 34.92 8.54 1.65
N PRO A 68 34.40 9.23 0.62
CA PRO A 68 33.11 8.86 0.05
C PRO A 68 33.33 7.57 -0.73
N CYS A 69 33.15 6.43 -0.09
CA CYS A 69 33.17 5.17 -0.81
C CYS A 69 31.91 5.16 -1.69
N SER A 70 32.09 5.26 -3.01
CA SER A 70 31.03 5.11 -4.02
C SER A 70 30.37 3.73 -4.00
N THR A 71 30.89 2.85 -3.15
CA THR A 71 30.45 1.51 -2.80
C THR A 71 29.73 1.43 -1.44
N ASP A 72 29.34 2.56 -0.83
CA ASP A 72 28.64 2.58 0.46
C ASP A 72 27.29 1.85 0.32
N ASP A 73 27.27 0.64 0.86
CA ASP A 73 26.30 -0.40 0.62
C ASP A 73 24.96 -0.12 1.29
N VAL A 74 24.96 0.68 2.36
CA VAL A 74 23.75 1.14 3.06
C VAL A 74 22.85 1.94 2.12
N CYS A 75 23.42 2.79 1.26
CA CYS A 75 22.62 3.60 0.32
C CYS A 75 21.90 2.74 -0.74
N TYR A 76 22.47 1.61 -1.13
CA TYR A 76 21.82 0.66 -2.05
C TYR A 76 20.79 -0.20 -1.32
N ALA A 77 21.13 -0.69 -0.12
CA ALA A 77 20.24 -1.49 0.71
C ALA A 77 18.95 -0.73 1.08
N LEU A 78 19.04 0.57 1.37
CA LEU A 78 17.88 1.42 1.65
C LEU A 78 16.99 1.68 0.42
N LYS A 79 17.51 1.55 -0.81
CA LYS A 79 16.73 1.70 -2.05
C LYS A 79 16.08 0.39 -2.52
N ASN A 80 16.40 -0.74 -1.88
CA ASN A 80 15.96 -2.07 -2.30
C ASN A 80 15.19 -2.77 -1.17
N ILE A 81 14.07 -2.17 -0.78
CA ILE A 81 13.15 -2.66 0.26
C ILE A 81 11.70 -2.86 -0.27
N PRO A 82 11.51 -3.56 -1.40
CA PRO A 82 10.22 -3.66 -2.09
C PRO A 82 9.08 -4.26 -1.24
N ALA A 83 9.38 -5.19 -0.34
CA ALA A 83 8.39 -5.76 0.58
C ALA A 83 7.94 -4.73 1.63
N THR A 84 8.87 -3.91 2.14
CA THR A 84 8.53 -2.78 3.01
C THR A 84 7.71 -1.73 2.25
N ASP A 85 8.11 -1.36 1.04
CA ASP A 85 7.39 -0.40 0.20
C ASP A 85 5.97 -0.85 -0.10
N ARG A 86 5.78 -2.14 -0.44
CA ARG A 86 4.46 -2.75 -0.64
C ARG A 86 3.56 -2.64 0.59
N ILE A 87 4.11 -2.81 1.79
CA ILE A 87 3.33 -2.69 3.03
C ILE A 87 2.90 -1.25 3.26
N VAL A 88 3.82 -0.29 3.10
CA VAL A 88 3.51 1.14 3.27
C VAL A 88 2.44 1.59 2.28
N ALA A 89 2.55 1.15 1.02
CA ALA A 89 1.53 1.41 0.00
C ALA A 89 0.17 0.79 0.36
N GLY A 90 0.17 -0.47 0.83
CA GLY A 90 -1.05 -1.12 1.31
C GLY A 90 -1.74 -0.34 2.43
N ILE A 91 -0.98 0.12 3.42
CA ILE A 91 -1.46 0.95 4.55
C ILE A 91 -2.05 2.27 4.04
N LYS A 92 -1.37 2.96 3.11
CA LYS A 92 -1.87 4.21 2.52
C LYS A 92 -3.21 3.98 1.80
N ALA A 93 -3.31 2.91 1.01
CA ALA A 93 -4.55 2.54 0.33
C ALA A 93 -5.67 2.18 1.32
N ASP A 94 -5.35 1.44 2.40
CA ASP A 94 -6.34 1.09 3.43
C ASP A 94 -6.85 2.32 4.18
N ALA A 95 -5.98 3.31 4.43
CA ALA A 95 -6.38 4.57 5.03
C ALA A 95 -7.36 5.37 4.15
N ILE A 96 -7.17 5.36 2.82
CA ILE A 96 -8.09 5.98 1.88
C ILE A 96 -9.44 5.28 1.93
N THR A 97 -9.48 3.95 1.82
CA THR A 97 -10.74 3.19 1.91
C THR A 97 -11.46 3.43 3.23
N ALA A 98 -10.75 3.37 4.36
CA ALA A 98 -11.37 3.61 5.67
C ALA A 98 -11.95 5.03 5.80
N SER A 99 -11.32 6.02 5.18
CA SER A 99 -11.83 7.40 5.15
C SER A 99 -13.09 7.54 4.29
N LEU A 100 -13.16 6.82 3.16
CA LEU A 100 -14.35 6.78 2.31
C LEU A 100 -15.52 6.09 3.02
N ASP A 101 -15.26 4.94 3.66
CA ASP A 101 -16.26 4.19 4.42
C ASP A 101 -16.86 5.04 5.55
N ALA A 102 -16.02 5.79 6.27
CA ALA A 102 -16.44 6.70 7.33
C ALA A 102 -17.29 7.89 6.83
N CYS A 103 -17.24 8.19 5.53
CA CYS A 103 -17.97 9.28 4.87
C CYS A 103 -19.11 8.76 3.97
N SER A 104 -19.51 7.48 4.10
CA SER A 104 -20.52 6.86 3.24
C SER A 104 -21.89 7.56 3.26
N ASP A 105 -22.28 8.18 4.38
CA ASP A 105 -23.49 9.00 4.49
C ASP A 105 -23.59 10.17 3.48
N TYR A 106 -22.48 10.58 2.85
CA TYR A 106 -22.48 11.62 1.81
C TYR A 106 -22.82 11.07 0.41
N LEU A 107 -22.93 9.75 0.29
CA LEU A 107 -23.31 9.06 -0.94
C LEU A 107 -24.80 8.72 -0.99
N GLU A 108 -25.49 8.81 0.16
CA GLU A 108 -26.92 8.52 0.28
C GLU A 108 -27.76 9.79 0.13
N THR A 109 -28.63 9.81 -0.88
CA THR A 109 -29.44 10.99 -1.22
C THR A 109 -30.32 11.42 -0.06
N ASP A 110 -30.95 10.49 0.65
CA ASP A 110 -31.79 10.77 1.81
C ASP A 110 -30.98 11.40 2.95
N CYS A 111 -29.81 10.84 3.26
CA CYS A 111 -28.93 11.41 4.29
C CYS A 111 -28.45 12.82 3.93
N VAL A 112 -28.13 13.09 2.67
CA VAL A 112 -27.70 14.41 2.20
C VAL A 112 -28.85 15.42 2.21
N MET A 113 -30.05 14.99 1.80
CA MET A 113 -31.27 15.79 1.83
C MET A 113 -31.59 16.24 3.26
N ASP A 114 -31.65 15.31 4.21
CA ASP A 114 -31.96 15.59 5.62
C ASP A 114 -30.88 16.43 6.29
N ARG A 115 -29.61 16.18 5.97
CA ARG A 115 -28.47 16.88 6.59
C ARG A 115 -28.36 18.34 6.15
N LEU A 116 -28.67 18.62 4.89
CA LEU A 116 -28.52 19.96 4.30
C LEU A 116 -29.84 20.74 4.25
N ASP A 117 -30.98 20.11 4.57
CA ASP A 117 -32.32 20.68 4.48
C ASP A 117 -32.61 21.24 3.08
N ILE A 118 -32.43 20.39 2.07
CA ILE A 118 -32.56 20.71 0.64
C ILE A 118 -33.61 19.82 -0.03
N SER A 119 -33.96 20.13 -1.29
CA SER A 119 -34.83 19.25 -2.05
C SER A 119 -34.13 17.93 -2.42
N TYR A 120 -34.94 16.90 -2.67
CA TYR A 120 -34.43 15.61 -3.15
C TYR A 120 -33.62 15.74 -4.45
N GLU A 121 -34.09 16.56 -5.41
CA GLU A 121 -33.42 16.77 -6.70
C GLU A 121 -32.03 17.44 -6.53
N GLU A 122 -31.91 18.39 -5.60
CA GLU A 122 -30.63 19.03 -5.28
C GLU A 122 -29.69 18.06 -4.53
N ALA A 123 -30.23 17.25 -3.63
CA ALA A 123 -29.48 16.20 -2.94
C ALA A 123 -28.97 15.14 -3.92
N GLU A 124 -29.80 14.68 -4.87
CA GLU A 124 -29.47 13.68 -5.88
C GLU A 124 -28.32 14.15 -6.78
N THR A 125 -28.35 15.42 -7.19
CA THR A 125 -27.26 16.03 -7.98
C THR A 125 -25.95 16.01 -7.19
N ARG A 126 -25.99 16.34 -5.90
CA ARG A 126 -24.80 16.33 -5.04
C ARG A 126 -24.26 14.93 -4.79
N THR A 127 -25.14 13.97 -4.49
CA THR A 127 -24.73 12.57 -4.27
C THR A 127 -24.17 11.95 -5.53
N SER A 128 -24.70 12.28 -6.71
CA SER A 128 -24.16 11.79 -7.98
C SER A 128 -22.69 12.18 -8.16
N GLY A 129 -22.35 13.46 -7.94
CA GLY A 129 -20.95 13.90 -8.00
C GLY A 129 -20.07 13.32 -6.88
N ALA A 130 -20.64 13.11 -5.68
CA ALA A 130 -19.93 12.46 -4.57
C ALA A 130 -19.60 10.99 -4.86
N ILE A 131 -20.52 10.27 -5.52
CA ILE A 131 -20.31 8.87 -5.96
C ILE A 131 -19.19 8.81 -7.02
N GLU A 132 -19.22 9.69 -8.03
CA GLU A 132 -18.15 9.74 -9.04
C GLU A 132 -16.77 10.00 -8.40
N PHE A 133 -16.70 10.93 -7.44
CA PHE A 133 -15.47 11.20 -6.71
C PHE A 133 -15.04 10.02 -5.83
N HIS A 134 -15.98 9.38 -5.13
CA HIS A 134 -15.73 8.20 -4.33
C HIS A 134 -15.12 7.08 -5.18
N ASP A 135 -15.71 6.78 -6.32
CA ASP A 135 -15.24 5.71 -7.21
C ASP A 135 -13.83 6.01 -7.75
N ALA A 136 -13.57 7.25 -8.16
CA ALA A 136 -12.23 7.69 -8.55
C ALA A 136 -11.20 7.53 -7.40
N MET A 137 -11.62 7.72 -6.15
CA MET A 137 -10.75 7.54 -4.99
C MET A 137 -10.53 6.09 -4.60
N VAL A 138 -11.53 5.22 -4.80
CA VAL A 138 -11.36 3.77 -4.70
C VAL A 138 -10.34 3.28 -5.74
N ASP A 139 -10.46 3.74 -6.99
CA ASP A 139 -9.52 3.41 -8.05
C ASP A 139 -8.09 3.89 -7.73
N PHE A 140 -7.96 5.12 -7.23
CA PHE A 140 -6.67 5.64 -6.78
C PHE A 140 -6.07 4.81 -5.64
N ALA A 141 -6.87 4.39 -4.65
CA ALA A 141 -6.40 3.52 -3.57
C ALA A 141 -5.88 2.17 -4.11
N ASN A 142 -6.57 1.59 -5.11
CA ASN A 142 -6.11 0.38 -5.78
C ASN A 142 -4.78 0.61 -6.52
N GLN A 143 -4.64 1.72 -7.24
CA GLN A 143 -3.38 2.09 -7.91
C GLN A 143 -2.22 2.28 -6.92
N VAL A 144 -2.47 2.90 -5.76
CA VAL A 144 -1.47 3.05 -4.70
C VAL A 144 -1.01 1.67 -4.21
N ARG A 145 -1.95 0.74 -4.00
CA ARG A 145 -1.65 -0.63 -3.55
C ARG A 145 -0.80 -1.42 -4.56
N GLU A 146 -1.09 -1.27 -5.86
CA GLU A 146 -0.39 -1.98 -6.95
C GLU A 146 0.94 -1.31 -7.36
N GLY A 147 1.04 0.01 -7.23
CA GLY A 147 2.18 0.79 -7.68
C GLY A 147 3.48 0.55 -6.91
N ALA A 148 3.43 -0.14 -5.76
CA ALA A 148 4.62 -0.50 -4.99
C ALA A 148 5.41 -1.69 -5.54
N ASP A 149 4.89 -2.35 -6.58
CA ASP A 149 5.61 -3.41 -7.30
C ASP A 149 6.35 -2.89 -8.56
N LYS A 150 6.37 -1.56 -8.82
CA LYS A 150 7.02 -0.93 -9.97
C LYS A 150 8.35 -0.26 -9.65
#